data_AF-A0A9E6RYW2-F1
#
_entry.id   AF-A0A9E6RYW2-F1
#
_cell.length_a   1.000
_cell.length_b   1.000
_cell.length_c   1.000
_cell.angle_alpha   90.00
_cell.angle_beta   90.00
_cell.angle_gamma   90.00
#
_symmetry.space_group_name_H-M   'P 1'
#
loop_
_entity.id
_entity.type
_entity.pdbx_description
1 polymer ?
#
loop_
_entity_poly.entity_id
_entity_poly.type
_entity_poly.pdbx_seq_one_letter_code
_entity_poly.pdbx_strand_id
1 'polypeptide(L)'
;MGKLLATILAMLLGFIGTMVLSHIPITVMANKDQQIERSINMTAFESNNKNAVEVDDIRFETIVPEGSYRLPKYGDGEETPIQFGVRITNQTSTPYRFELPLFVPEILNPHGNPLHMNFARNATWAVNELDIPLIMPGESFKYLMDAKFIWYSKNCIELTGYILYGGVFNFYNFKPGKYQIHFKYKNTLAKKNPFMEVRGDTEIDSFWTGIVVTPFTRLLLR
;
A
#
# COMPACT_ATOMS: atom_id res chain seq x y z
N MET A 1 3.44 11.63 65.63
CA MET A 1 3.97 10.51 64.81
C MET A 1 3.07 9.27 64.96
N GLY A 2 1.77 9.38 64.67
CA GLY A 2 0.79 8.30 64.97
C GLY A 2 -0.47 8.27 64.09
N LYS A 3 -0.55 9.11 63.05
CA LYS A 3 -1.67 9.12 62.09
C LYS A 3 -1.29 8.67 60.67
N LEU A 4 -0.01 8.38 60.42
CA LEU A 4 0.48 7.98 59.09
C LEU A 4 0.56 6.45 58.91
N LEU A 5 0.55 5.67 60.00
CA LEU A 5 0.61 4.20 59.92
C LEU A 5 -0.75 3.52 59.75
N ALA A 6 -1.85 4.20 60.10
CA ALA A 6 -3.20 3.61 60.03
C ALA A 6 -3.78 3.57 58.61
N THR A 7 -3.29 4.42 57.70
CA THR A 7 -3.83 4.52 56.33
C THR A 7 -3.22 3.50 55.37
N ILE A 8 -2.02 2.96 55.67
CA ILE A 8 -1.34 1.99 54.80
C ILE A 8 -1.87 0.56 54.99
N LEU A 9 -2.47 0.25 56.16
CA LEU A 9 -3.01 -1.09 56.44
C LEU A 9 -4.42 -1.33 55.86
N ALA A 10 -5.15 -0.26 55.50
CA ALA A 10 -6.52 -0.37 54.98
C ALA A 10 -6.60 -0.60 53.46
N MET A 11 -5.48 -0.46 52.71
CA MET A 11 -5.47 -0.70 51.26
C MET A 11 -5.05 -2.13 50.87
N LEU A 12 -4.63 -2.97 51.83
CA LEU A 12 -4.12 -4.32 51.54
C LEU A 12 -5.14 -5.47 51.72
N LEU A 13 -6.38 -5.18 52.12
CA LEU A 13 -7.38 -6.22 52.47
C LEU A 13 -8.73 -6.08 51.73
N GLY A 14 -8.70 -5.59 50.49
CA GLY A 14 -9.91 -5.15 49.80
C GLY A 14 -10.27 -5.81 48.48
N PHE A 15 -9.74 -6.97 48.07
CA PHE A 15 -10.23 -7.66 46.87
C PHE A 15 -10.00 -9.19 46.93
N ILE A 16 -10.79 -9.89 47.74
CA ILE A 16 -11.11 -11.30 47.52
C ILE A 16 -12.56 -11.34 47.02
N GLY A 17 -12.71 -11.16 45.72
CA GLY A 17 -13.95 -11.38 44.99
C GLY A 17 -14.07 -12.86 44.63
N THR A 18 -15.13 -13.48 45.14
CA THR A 18 -15.56 -14.87 44.96
C THR A 18 -15.46 -15.40 43.52
N MET A 19 -14.73 -16.51 43.34
CA MET A 19 -14.86 -17.34 42.13
C MET A 19 -16.16 -18.14 42.21
N VAL A 20 -17.14 -17.75 41.41
CA VAL A 20 -18.29 -18.60 41.08
C VAL A 20 -17.91 -19.36 39.81
N LEU A 21 -17.62 -20.66 39.94
CA LEU A 21 -17.62 -21.60 38.83
C LEU A 21 -19.06 -21.76 38.34
N SER A 22 -19.44 -21.04 37.28
CA SER A 22 -20.57 -21.46 36.44
C SER A 22 -20.03 -22.43 35.39
N HIS A 23 -20.36 -23.71 35.58
CA HIS A 23 -20.25 -24.73 34.54
C HIS A 23 -21.12 -24.32 33.35
N ILE A 24 -20.49 -23.83 32.28
CA ILE A 24 -21.12 -23.72 30.97
C ILE A 24 -20.89 -25.07 30.27
N PRO A 25 -21.95 -25.79 29.86
CA PRO A 25 -21.77 -26.99 29.05
C PRO A 25 -21.20 -26.59 27.69
N ILE A 26 -20.11 -27.26 27.31
CA ILE A 26 -19.51 -27.18 25.98
C ILE A 26 -20.48 -27.88 25.02
N THR A 27 -21.40 -27.12 24.46
CA THR A 27 -22.17 -27.54 23.30
C THR A 27 -21.30 -27.30 22.08
N VAL A 28 -20.70 -28.38 21.57
CA VAL A 28 -20.00 -28.42 20.29
C VAL A 28 -21.02 -28.10 19.19
N MET A 29 -21.12 -26.83 18.82
CA MET A 29 -21.72 -26.44 17.55
C MET A 29 -20.61 -26.43 16.51
N ALA A 30 -20.64 -27.44 15.65
CA ALA A 30 -19.95 -27.44 14.37
C ALA A 30 -20.42 -26.19 13.60
N ASN A 31 -19.59 -25.16 13.61
CA ASN A 31 -19.81 -23.99 12.76
C ASN A 31 -19.46 -24.43 11.34
N LYS A 32 -20.50 -24.60 10.53
CA LYS A 32 -20.34 -24.78 9.08
C LYS A 32 -19.48 -23.63 8.58
N ASP A 33 -18.36 -23.98 7.96
CA ASP A 33 -17.62 -23.12 7.05
C ASP A 33 -18.58 -22.65 5.95
N GLN A 34 -19.24 -21.54 6.22
CA GLN A 34 -19.96 -20.80 5.21
C GLN A 34 -18.87 -20.00 4.48
N GLN A 35 -18.29 -20.63 3.46
CA GLN A 35 -17.59 -19.93 2.40
C GLN A 35 -18.55 -18.87 1.86
N ILE A 36 -18.37 -17.63 2.30
CA ILE A 36 -18.95 -16.47 1.64
C ILE A 36 -18.13 -16.32 0.36
N GLU A 37 -18.48 -17.09 -0.67
CA GLU A 37 -18.28 -16.67 -2.04
C GLU A 37 -19.11 -15.40 -2.22
N ARG A 38 -18.53 -14.28 -1.81
CA ARG A 38 -19.01 -12.96 -2.22
C ARG A 38 -18.70 -12.89 -3.71
N SER A 39 -19.65 -13.31 -4.53
CA SER A 39 -19.63 -13.06 -5.96
C SER A 39 -19.54 -11.54 -6.13
N ILE A 40 -18.34 -11.05 -6.40
CA ILE A 40 -18.08 -9.64 -6.66
C ILE A 40 -18.72 -9.37 -8.01
N ASN A 41 -19.97 -8.93 -7.99
CA ASN A 41 -20.67 -8.47 -9.17
C ASN A 41 -20.07 -7.10 -9.51
N MET A 42 -18.89 -7.12 -10.13
CA MET A 42 -18.23 -5.93 -10.67
C MET A 42 -19.02 -5.46 -11.88
N THR A 43 -20.02 -4.62 -11.67
CA THR A 43 -20.58 -3.78 -12.75
C THR A 43 -19.54 -2.73 -13.10
N ALA A 44 -18.59 -3.12 -13.95
CA ALA A 44 -17.64 -2.20 -14.53
C ALA A 44 -18.40 -1.22 -15.42
N PHE A 45 -18.49 0.05 -15.02
CA PHE A 45 -18.79 1.10 -15.96
C PHE A 45 -17.60 1.15 -16.93
N GLU A 46 -17.81 0.82 -18.20
CA GLU A 46 -16.73 0.77 -19.20
C GLU A 46 -16.19 2.18 -19.44
N SER A 47 -15.17 2.55 -18.67
CA SER A 47 -14.34 3.71 -18.95
C SER A 47 -13.58 3.45 -20.26
N ASN A 48 -13.75 4.32 -21.26
CA ASN A 48 -12.99 4.25 -22.52
C ASN A 48 -11.46 4.41 -22.33
N ASN A 49 -10.99 4.68 -21.12
CA ASN A 49 -9.57 4.75 -20.81
C ASN A 49 -9.03 3.36 -20.47
N LYS A 50 -8.30 2.76 -21.41
CA LYS A 50 -7.66 1.44 -21.27
C LYS A 50 -6.66 1.33 -20.12
N ASN A 51 -6.22 2.45 -19.55
CA ASN A 51 -5.24 2.49 -18.46
C ASN A 51 -5.90 2.63 -17.09
N ALA A 52 -7.24 2.65 -17.01
CA ALA A 52 -7.98 2.85 -15.77
C ALA A 52 -8.92 1.68 -15.45
N VAL A 53 -9.12 1.45 -14.16
CA VAL A 53 -10.10 0.53 -13.59
C VAL A 53 -10.90 1.27 -12.52
N GLU A 54 -12.17 0.93 -12.37
CA GLU A 54 -13.06 1.53 -11.37
C GLU A 54 -13.58 0.43 -10.43
N VAL A 55 -13.48 0.67 -9.12
CA VAL A 55 -13.93 -0.24 -8.06
C VAL A 55 -14.59 0.58 -6.98
N ASP A 56 -15.86 0.30 -6.66
CA ASP A 56 -16.65 1.02 -5.65
C ASP A 56 -16.64 2.55 -5.87
N ASP A 57 -16.85 2.99 -7.12
CA ASP A 57 -16.79 4.38 -7.58
C ASP A 57 -15.45 5.09 -7.24
N ILE A 58 -14.37 4.33 -7.06
CA ILE A 58 -13.01 4.83 -7.04
C ILE A 58 -12.31 4.39 -8.32
N ARG A 59 -11.83 5.36 -9.10
CA ARG A 59 -11.09 5.12 -10.33
C ARG A 59 -9.59 5.16 -10.07
N PHE A 60 -8.90 4.12 -10.52
CA PHE A 60 -7.45 3.98 -10.45
C PHE A 60 -6.87 3.94 -11.86
N GLU A 61 -5.90 4.79 -12.17
CA GLU A 61 -5.24 4.87 -13.48
C GLU A 61 -3.73 4.69 -13.32
N THR A 62 -3.14 3.75 -14.06
CA THR A 62 -1.68 3.62 -14.15
C THR A 62 -1.10 4.79 -14.94
N ILE A 63 -0.26 5.60 -14.32
CA ILE A 63 0.48 6.70 -14.95
C ILE A 63 1.88 6.19 -15.29
N VAL A 64 2.24 6.23 -16.56
CA VAL A 64 3.62 6.09 -17.03
C VAL A 64 3.97 7.27 -17.90
N PRO A 65 5.25 7.60 -18.04
CA PRO A 65 5.66 8.63 -18.97
C PRO A 65 5.29 8.31 -20.41
N GLU A 66 4.96 9.35 -21.17
CA GLU A 66 4.72 9.22 -22.59
C GLU A 66 6.05 9.07 -23.35
N GLY A 67 6.10 8.12 -24.29
CA GLY A 67 7.24 7.94 -25.20
C GLY A 67 8.22 6.84 -24.80
N SER A 68 9.47 7.03 -25.21
CA SER A 68 10.55 6.05 -24.99
C SER A 68 11.63 6.61 -24.07
N TYR A 69 12.03 5.82 -23.08
CA TYR A 69 13.09 6.13 -22.14
C TYR A 69 14.41 5.54 -22.64
N ARG A 70 15.46 6.37 -22.65
CA ARG A 70 16.80 5.91 -23.00
C ARG A 70 17.45 5.31 -21.77
N LEU A 71 17.94 4.09 -21.88
CA LEU A 71 18.71 3.46 -20.81
C LEU A 71 20.10 4.12 -20.71
N PRO A 72 20.69 4.21 -19.50
CA PRO A 72 22.01 4.80 -19.33
C PRO A 72 23.07 4.01 -20.09
N LYS A 73 24.15 4.66 -20.51
CA LYS A 73 25.30 3.97 -21.10
C LYS A 73 26.25 3.47 -20.01
N TYR A 74 26.81 2.28 -20.21
CA TYR A 74 27.72 1.70 -19.22
C TYR A 74 29.04 2.49 -19.18
N GLY A 75 29.50 2.82 -17.98
CA GLY A 75 30.82 3.44 -17.74
C GLY A 75 30.79 4.96 -17.54
N ASP A 76 29.71 5.64 -17.91
CA ASP A 76 29.63 7.10 -17.80
C ASP A 76 29.17 7.57 -16.40
N GLY A 77 28.79 6.64 -15.51
CA GLY A 77 28.20 6.94 -14.20
C GLY A 77 26.82 7.59 -14.28
N GLU A 78 26.26 7.72 -15.49
CA GLU A 78 24.95 8.33 -15.73
C GLU A 78 23.81 7.47 -15.18
N GLU A 79 22.82 8.15 -14.63
CA GLU A 79 21.56 7.58 -14.20
C GLU A 79 20.45 8.14 -15.10
N THR A 80 19.44 7.33 -15.43
CA THR A 80 18.25 7.85 -16.14
C THR A 80 17.06 7.89 -15.18
N PRO A 81 16.64 9.07 -14.71
CA PRO A 81 15.47 9.18 -13.85
C PRO A 81 14.19 8.85 -14.64
N ILE A 82 13.24 8.24 -13.95
CA ILE A 82 11.91 7.93 -14.45
C ILE A 82 10.88 8.11 -13.33
N GLN A 83 9.71 8.64 -13.68
CA GLN A 83 8.57 8.74 -12.77
C GLN A 83 7.39 7.95 -13.30
N PHE A 84 6.79 7.09 -12.49
CA PHE A 84 5.58 6.36 -12.83
C PHE A 84 4.75 6.12 -11.57
N GLY A 85 3.47 5.80 -11.69
CA GLY A 85 2.61 5.79 -10.52
C GLY A 85 1.15 5.53 -10.80
N VAL A 86 0.29 6.02 -9.91
CA VAL A 86 -1.16 5.89 -10.01
C VAL A 86 -1.86 7.24 -9.87
N ARG A 87 -2.94 7.43 -10.62
CA ARG A 87 -3.97 8.43 -10.31
C ARG A 87 -5.11 7.74 -9.59
N ILE A 88 -5.58 8.34 -8.53
CA ILE A 88 -6.75 7.89 -7.78
C ILE A 88 -7.79 9.01 -7.89
N THR A 89 -8.99 8.69 -8.36
CA THR A 89 -10.10 9.63 -8.45
C THR A 89 -11.25 9.08 -7.62
N ASN A 90 -11.70 9.87 -6.64
CA ASN A 90 -12.82 9.49 -5.79
C ASN A 90 -14.12 10.00 -6.42
N GLN A 91 -14.93 9.12 -7.01
CA GLN A 91 -16.24 9.50 -7.58
C GLN A 91 -17.39 9.32 -6.57
N THR A 92 -17.10 8.80 -5.37
CA THR A 92 -18.10 8.62 -4.31
C THR A 92 -18.47 9.95 -3.65
N SER A 93 -19.52 9.96 -2.82
CA SER A 93 -19.87 11.06 -1.93
C SER A 93 -19.11 11.06 -0.59
N THR A 94 -18.29 10.04 -0.33
CA THR A 94 -17.56 9.86 0.94
C THR A 94 -16.07 10.14 0.73
N PRO A 95 -15.42 10.96 1.55
CA PRO A 95 -13.97 11.16 1.45
C PRO A 95 -13.23 9.91 1.93
N TYR A 96 -12.15 9.54 1.25
CA TYR A 96 -11.38 8.34 1.57
C TYR A 96 -9.88 8.62 1.69
N ARG A 97 -9.23 7.96 2.65
CA ARG A 97 -7.78 7.90 2.80
C ARG A 97 -7.18 6.71 2.07
N PHE A 98 -6.01 6.92 1.48
CA PHE A 98 -5.24 5.88 0.82
C PHE A 98 -3.84 5.81 1.40
N GLU A 99 -3.40 4.62 1.82
CA GLU A 99 -2.02 4.45 2.27
C GLU A 99 -1.13 4.19 1.06
N LEU A 100 -0.36 5.20 0.66
CA LEU A 100 0.37 5.19 -0.60
C LEU A 100 1.37 4.03 -0.73
N PRO A 101 2.10 3.61 0.32
CA PRO A 101 2.97 2.42 0.29
C PRO A 101 2.31 1.10 -0.06
N LEU A 102 0.97 1.01 0.01
CA LEU A 102 0.27 -0.21 -0.40
C LEU A 102 0.12 -0.34 -1.92
N PHE A 103 0.44 0.71 -2.70
CA PHE A 103 0.58 0.61 -4.14
C PHE A 103 1.93 -0.01 -4.49
N VAL A 104 1.91 -1.28 -4.89
CA VAL A 104 3.11 -2.03 -5.27
C VAL A 104 3.16 -2.17 -6.79
N PRO A 105 4.23 -1.71 -7.46
CA PRO A 105 4.38 -1.89 -8.89
C PRO A 105 4.71 -3.34 -9.22
N GLU A 106 4.18 -3.83 -10.33
CA GLU A 106 4.64 -5.06 -10.98
C GLU A 106 4.91 -4.78 -12.45
N ILE A 107 6.05 -5.28 -12.93
CA ILE A 107 6.58 -5.00 -14.26
C ILE A 107 6.72 -6.31 -15.02
N LEU A 108 6.16 -6.37 -16.23
CA LEU A 108 6.39 -7.46 -17.17
C LEU A 108 7.49 -7.08 -18.15
N ASN A 109 8.36 -8.06 -18.43
CA ASN A 109 9.38 -7.94 -19.45
C ASN A 109 8.78 -8.04 -20.87
N PRO A 110 9.58 -7.87 -21.95
CA PRO A 110 9.10 -7.94 -23.33
C PRO A 110 8.49 -9.28 -23.75
N HIS A 111 8.70 -10.34 -22.96
CA HIS A 111 8.11 -11.66 -23.16
C HIS A 111 6.82 -11.86 -22.36
N GLY A 112 6.36 -10.85 -21.61
CA GLY A 112 5.16 -10.93 -20.77
C GLY A 112 5.40 -11.61 -19.42
N ASN A 113 6.64 -11.93 -19.06
CA ASN A 113 6.95 -12.55 -17.77
C ASN A 113 7.19 -11.47 -16.70
N PRO A 114 6.69 -11.65 -15.47
CA PRO A 114 6.93 -10.72 -14.38
C PRO A 114 8.41 -10.66 -14.01
N LEU A 115 8.93 -9.45 -13.83
CA LEU A 115 10.23 -9.21 -13.22
C LEU A 115 10.14 -9.40 -11.71
N HIS A 116 11.17 -10.01 -11.12
CA HIS A 116 11.25 -10.14 -9.67
C HIS A 116 11.58 -8.78 -9.04
N MET A 117 10.74 -8.35 -8.10
CA MET A 117 10.96 -7.16 -7.29
C MET A 117 11.71 -7.56 -6.02
N ASN A 118 12.91 -7.03 -5.84
CA ASN A 118 13.58 -7.05 -4.54
C ASN A 118 13.09 -5.85 -3.74
N PHE A 119 12.58 -6.09 -2.54
CA PHE A 119 12.11 -5.04 -1.63
C PHE A 119 12.89 -5.11 -0.32
N ALA A 120 13.42 -3.96 0.10
CA ALA A 120 14.08 -3.82 1.38
C ALA A 120 13.50 -2.62 2.12
N ARG A 121 13.34 -2.75 3.44
CA ARG A 121 12.98 -1.65 4.34
C ARG A 121 14.01 -1.59 5.44
N ASN A 122 14.75 -0.47 5.52
CA ASN A 122 15.82 -0.30 6.50
C ASN A 122 15.33 0.30 7.82
N ALA A 123 14.20 1.00 7.81
CA ALA A 123 13.57 1.56 9.00
C ALA A 123 12.06 1.75 8.78
N THR A 124 11.28 1.70 9.86
CA THR A 124 9.89 2.18 9.85
C THR A 124 9.95 3.66 10.18
N TRP A 125 9.93 4.52 9.16
CA TRP A 125 9.75 5.94 9.40
C TRP A 125 8.34 6.21 9.90
N ALA A 126 8.22 7.25 10.73
CA ALA A 126 6.92 7.73 11.15
C ALA A 126 6.12 8.17 9.92
N VAL A 127 4.82 7.86 9.93
CA VAL A 127 3.92 8.18 8.83
C VAL A 127 3.67 9.68 8.80
N ASN A 128 3.82 10.30 7.63
CA ASN A 128 3.43 11.67 7.38
C ASN A 128 1.97 11.72 6.90
N GLU A 129 1.24 12.81 7.16
CA GLU A 129 -0.11 13.02 6.60
C GLU A 129 -0.11 12.95 5.06
N LEU A 130 0.99 13.30 4.41
CA LEU A 130 1.17 13.18 2.95
C LEU A 130 1.25 11.73 2.45
N ASP A 131 1.60 10.76 3.31
CA ASP A 131 1.64 9.34 2.96
C ASP A 131 0.25 8.67 2.98
N ILE A 132 -0.72 9.36 3.59
CA ILE A 132 -2.11 8.93 3.79
C ILE A 132 -3.11 10.00 3.30
N PRO A 133 -3.02 10.47 2.04
CA PRO A 133 -3.86 11.54 1.53
C PRO A 133 -5.34 11.22 1.68
N LEU A 134 -6.11 12.19 2.18
CA LEU A 134 -7.56 12.19 2.15
C LEU A 134 -8.01 12.76 0.79
N ILE A 135 -8.70 11.95 -0.01
CA ILE A 135 -9.22 12.35 -1.32
C ILE A 135 -10.71 12.64 -1.17
N MET A 136 -11.11 13.90 -1.40
CA MET A 136 -12.51 14.31 -1.28
C MET A 136 -13.36 13.83 -2.46
N PRO A 137 -14.70 13.80 -2.34
CA PRO A 137 -15.61 13.56 -3.44
C PRO A 137 -15.32 14.42 -4.67
N GLY A 138 -15.19 13.76 -5.83
CA GLY A 138 -14.87 14.39 -7.12
C GLY A 138 -13.39 14.73 -7.33
N GLU A 139 -12.54 14.61 -6.31
CA GLU A 139 -11.12 14.95 -6.42
C GLU A 139 -10.27 13.81 -7.01
N SER A 140 -9.11 14.20 -7.51
CA SER A 140 -8.08 13.28 -8.00
C SER A 140 -6.74 13.55 -7.34
N PHE A 141 -6.07 12.48 -6.93
CA PHE A 141 -4.72 12.51 -6.39
C PHE A 141 -3.78 11.74 -7.30
N LYS A 142 -2.54 12.23 -7.47
CA LYS A 142 -1.48 11.54 -8.22
C LYS A 142 -0.39 11.12 -7.26
N TYR A 143 -0.15 9.83 -7.18
CA TYR A 143 1.02 9.28 -6.51
C TYR A 143 2.03 8.85 -7.57
N LEU A 144 3.17 9.55 -7.66
CA LEU A 144 4.26 9.25 -8.58
C LEU A 144 5.47 8.77 -7.77
N MET A 145 6.03 7.64 -8.16
CA MET A 145 7.27 7.09 -7.62
C MET A 145 8.44 7.64 -8.41
N ASP A 146 9.41 8.21 -7.69
CA ASP A 146 10.72 8.54 -8.24
C ASP A 146 11.58 7.28 -8.29
N ALA A 147 12.00 6.93 -9.50
CA ALA A 147 12.89 5.82 -9.75
C ALA A 147 13.98 6.22 -10.75
N LYS A 148 14.99 5.38 -10.89
CA LYS A 148 16.06 5.59 -11.85
C LYS A 148 16.61 4.28 -12.37
N PHE A 149 16.97 4.28 -13.64
CA PHE A 149 17.79 3.22 -14.23
C PHE A 149 19.26 3.51 -13.96
N ILE A 150 19.95 2.51 -13.42
CA ILE A 150 21.39 2.56 -13.13
C ILE A 150 22.06 1.26 -13.55
N TRP A 151 23.35 1.30 -13.86
CA TRP A 151 24.13 0.09 -14.09
C TRP A 151 24.56 -0.53 -12.76
N TYR A 152 24.03 -1.72 -12.47
CA TYR A 152 24.44 -2.53 -11.31
C TYR A 152 25.74 -3.30 -11.60
N SER A 153 25.90 -3.78 -12.83
CA SER A 153 27.12 -4.43 -13.33
C SER A 153 27.20 -4.32 -14.85
N LYS A 154 28.32 -4.70 -15.48
CA LYS A 154 28.54 -4.59 -16.95
C LYS A 154 27.38 -5.07 -17.85
N ASN A 155 26.57 -6.03 -17.39
CA ASN A 155 25.49 -6.63 -18.17
C ASN A 155 24.11 -6.52 -17.48
N CYS A 156 23.98 -5.70 -16.44
CA CYS A 156 22.75 -5.59 -15.66
C CYS A 156 22.41 -4.13 -15.40
N ILE A 157 21.29 -3.69 -15.98
CA ILE A 157 20.62 -2.45 -15.59
C ILE A 157 19.57 -2.78 -14.55
N GLU A 158 19.61 -2.01 -13.47
CA GLU A 158 18.65 -2.03 -12.38
C GLU A 158 17.74 -0.81 -12.49
N LEU A 159 16.45 -1.01 -12.22
CA LEU A 159 15.51 0.07 -11.88
C LEU A 159 15.40 0.08 -10.36
N THR A 160 15.88 1.15 -9.74
CA THR A 160 15.80 1.35 -8.29
C THR A 160 14.90 2.55 -8.01
N GLY A 161 14.12 2.49 -6.93
CA GLY A 161 13.27 3.58 -6.51
C GLY A 161 12.95 3.52 -5.02
N TYR A 162 12.48 4.65 -4.51
CA TYR A 162 12.07 4.77 -3.11
C TYR A 162 10.55 4.60 -3.02
N ILE A 163 10.11 3.76 -2.09
CA ILE A 163 8.72 3.71 -1.61
C ILE A 163 8.67 4.48 -0.30
N LEU A 164 7.55 5.13 -0.01
CA LEU A 164 7.38 5.87 1.24
C LEU A 164 7.57 4.93 2.46
N TYR A 165 7.86 5.51 3.61
CA TYR A 165 8.34 4.80 4.82
C TYR A 165 9.73 4.16 4.69
N GLY A 166 10.65 4.79 3.95
CA GLY A 166 12.05 4.37 3.87
C GLY A 166 12.25 3.01 3.18
N GLY A 167 11.30 2.59 2.35
CA GLY A 167 11.42 1.40 1.53
C GLY A 167 12.23 1.68 0.26
N VAL A 168 13.02 0.70 -0.16
CA VAL A 168 13.68 0.70 -1.48
C VAL A 168 13.22 -0.53 -2.22
N PHE A 169 12.87 -0.36 -3.49
CA PHE A 169 12.63 -1.49 -4.39
C PHE A 169 13.64 -1.48 -5.53
N ASN A 170 13.94 -2.68 -6.01
CA ASN A 170 14.84 -2.90 -7.12
C ASN A 170 14.26 -3.96 -8.07
N PHE A 171 14.35 -3.69 -9.37
CA PHE A 171 14.12 -4.65 -10.44
C PHE A 171 15.41 -4.76 -11.28
N TYR A 172 15.77 -5.97 -11.71
CA TYR A 172 17.04 -6.22 -12.41
C TYR A 172 16.83 -6.67 -13.85
N ASN A 173 17.95 -6.67 -14.61
CA ASN A 173 18.05 -7.21 -15.95
C ASN A 173 17.24 -6.47 -17.02
N PHE A 174 17.11 -5.15 -16.89
CA PHE A 174 16.51 -4.35 -17.96
C PHE A 174 17.39 -4.34 -19.21
N LYS A 175 16.70 -4.42 -20.35
CA LYS A 175 17.23 -4.33 -21.71
C LYS A 175 16.31 -3.45 -22.56
N PRO A 176 16.77 -2.87 -23.68
CA PRO A 176 15.87 -2.19 -24.62
C PRO A 176 14.70 -3.11 -25.02
N GLY A 177 13.48 -2.58 -25.02
CA GLY A 177 12.28 -3.39 -25.26
C GLY A 177 10.98 -2.74 -24.80
N LYS A 178 9.88 -3.48 -25.02
CA LYS A 178 8.52 -3.07 -24.61
C LYS A 178 8.17 -3.75 -23.30
N TYR A 179 8.18 -3.01 -22.20
CA TYR A 179 7.75 -3.47 -20.89
C TYR A 179 6.31 -3.07 -20.66
N GLN A 180 5.69 -3.70 -19.67
CA GLN A 180 4.38 -3.31 -19.17
C GLN A 180 4.47 -3.13 -17.67
N ILE A 181 3.75 -2.15 -17.14
CA ILE A 181 3.70 -1.88 -15.71
C ILE A 181 2.26 -1.71 -15.28
N HIS A 182 1.95 -2.22 -14.09
CA HIS A 182 0.72 -1.91 -13.38
C HIS A 182 0.98 -1.83 -11.88
N PHE A 183 -0.06 -1.55 -11.11
CA PHE A 183 -0.02 -1.46 -9.67
C PHE A 183 -1.05 -2.37 -9.03
N LYS A 184 -0.66 -2.96 -7.90
CA LYS A 184 -1.55 -3.67 -7.00
C LYS A 184 -1.73 -2.85 -5.75
N TYR A 185 -2.96 -2.76 -5.27
CA TYR A 185 -3.27 -2.18 -3.97
C TYR A 185 -4.22 -3.11 -3.22
N LYS A 186 -3.94 -3.30 -1.93
CA LYS A 186 -4.78 -4.08 -1.03
C LYS A 186 -4.83 -3.40 0.33
N ASN A 187 -6.01 -2.96 0.72
CA ASN A 187 -6.26 -2.52 2.08
C ASN A 187 -7.50 -3.22 2.65
N THR A 188 -7.38 -3.76 3.85
CA THR A 188 -8.46 -4.51 4.53
C THR A 188 -8.99 -3.79 5.77
N LEU A 189 -8.35 -2.69 6.17
CA LEU A 189 -8.68 -1.97 7.40
C LEU A 189 -9.19 -0.57 7.07
N ALA A 190 -10.43 -0.29 7.46
CA ALA A 190 -11.03 1.05 7.34
C ALA A 190 -10.52 2.04 8.40
N LYS A 191 -9.91 1.50 9.47
CA LYS A 191 -9.29 2.24 10.57
C LYS A 191 -7.90 1.69 10.83
N LYS A 192 -6.94 2.58 11.08
CA LYS A 192 -5.54 2.22 11.35
C LYS A 192 -4.99 3.10 12.45
N ASN A 193 -3.97 2.62 13.15
CA ASN A 193 -3.23 3.41 14.12
C ASN A 193 -1.77 3.55 13.64
N PRO A 194 -1.50 4.37 12.61
CA PRO A 194 -0.14 4.60 12.18
C PRO A 194 0.62 5.40 13.24
N PHE A 195 1.90 5.06 13.43
CA PHE A 195 2.79 5.87 14.25
C PHE A 195 3.11 7.17 13.50
N MET A 196 2.44 8.26 13.87
CA MET A 196 2.62 9.58 13.25
C MET A 196 3.69 10.37 14.00
N GLU A 197 4.61 11.03 13.30
CA GLU A 197 5.73 11.76 13.95
C GLU A 197 5.23 12.87 14.87
N VAL A 198 4.19 13.59 14.42
CA VAL A 198 3.67 14.79 15.08
C VAL A 198 2.65 14.46 16.19
N ARG A 199 1.91 13.36 16.06
CA ARG A 199 0.75 13.04 16.92
C ARG A 199 0.93 11.77 17.76
N GLY A 200 2.01 11.01 17.55
CA GLY A 200 2.15 9.67 18.11
C GLY A 200 1.14 8.69 17.52
N ASP A 201 0.76 7.69 18.30
CA ASP A 201 -0.26 6.70 17.93
C ASP A 201 -1.65 7.34 17.96
N THR A 202 -2.19 7.66 16.78
CA THR A 202 -3.55 8.17 16.61
C THR A 202 -4.35 7.23 15.72
N GLU A 203 -5.53 6.79 16.18
CA GLU A 203 -6.47 6.09 15.30
C GLU A 203 -6.95 7.05 14.22
N ILE A 204 -6.70 6.69 12.96
CA ILE A 204 -7.15 7.38 11.77
C ILE A 204 -8.20 6.49 11.09
N ASP A 205 -9.31 7.10 10.69
CA ASP A 205 -10.43 6.43 10.05
C ASP A 205 -10.51 6.73 8.55
N SER A 206 -11.59 6.23 7.94
CA SER A 206 -12.00 6.53 6.57
C SER A 206 -10.99 6.06 5.52
N PHE A 207 -10.24 5.00 5.80
CA PHE A 207 -9.41 4.37 4.76
C PHE A 207 -10.30 3.62 3.77
N TRP A 208 -10.04 3.79 2.48
CA TRP A 208 -10.69 2.96 1.46
C TRP A 208 -10.23 1.51 1.61
N THR A 209 -11.19 0.58 1.70
CA THR A 209 -10.95 -0.85 1.80
C THR A 209 -11.29 -1.53 0.49
N GLY A 210 -10.37 -2.34 -0.02
CA GLY A 210 -10.57 -3.05 -1.26
C GLY A 210 -9.27 -3.61 -1.80
N ILE A 211 -9.40 -4.32 -2.91
CA ILE A 211 -8.29 -4.87 -3.68
C ILE A 211 -8.46 -4.35 -5.10
N VAL A 212 -7.40 -3.75 -5.64
CA VAL A 212 -7.40 -3.31 -7.02
C VAL A 212 -6.09 -3.69 -7.69
N VAL A 213 -6.20 -4.08 -8.95
CA VAL A 213 -5.09 -4.28 -9.87
C VAL A 213 -5.35 -3.37 -11.05
N THR A 214 -4.47 -2.39 -11.27
CA THR A 214 -4.65 -1.46 -12.39
C THR A 214 -4.33 -2.16 -13.72
N PRO A 215 -4.85 -1.65 -14.85
CA PRO A 215 -4.47 -2.17 -16.15
C PRO A 215 -2.98 -1.98 -16.44
N PHE A 216 -2.42 -2.89 -17.24
CA PHE A 216 -1.06 -2.77 -17.73
C PHE A 216 -0.92 -1.61 -18.71
N THR A 217 0.03 -0.71 -18.43
CA THR A 217 0.42 0.38 -19.32
C THR A 217 1.81 0.13 -19.87
N ARG A 218 2.03 0.51 -21.13
CA ARG A 218 3.26 0.25 -21.86
C ARG A 218 4.39 1.21 -21.46
N LEU A 219 5.57 0.65 -21.18
CA LEU A 219 6.83 1.37 -21.00
C LEU A 219 7.82 0.96 -22.10
N LEU A 220 8.28 1.89 -22.92
CA LEU A 220 9.24 1.61 -23.99
C LEU A 220 10.65 2.04 -23.58
N LEU A 221 11.59 1.09 -23.51
CA LEU A 221 12.99 1.34 -23.19
C LEU A 221 13.85 1.22 -24.46
N ARG A 222 14.80 2.14 -24.65
CA ARG A 222 15.69 2.25 -25.81
C ARG A 222 17.15 2.29 -25.40
#